data_AF-A0A9P0F5F8-F1
#
_entry.id   AF-A0A9P0F5F8-F1
#
_cell.length_a   1.000
_cell.length_b   1.000
_cell.length_c   1.000
_cell.angle_alpha   90.00
_cell.angle_beta   90.00
_cell.angle_gamma   90.00
#
_symmetry.space_group_name_H-M   'P 1'
#
loop_
_entity.id
_entity.type
_entity.pdbx_description
1 polymer ?
#
loop_
_entity_poly.entity_id
_entity_poly.type
_entity_poly.pdbx_seq_one_letter_code
_entity_poly.pdbx_strand_id
1 'polypeptide(L)'
;MLMIYSTPDADRAFVEYTIELLHNYSRTKRGESAADRKKRAKLEKDRMSHTLQEPCNNCRKRCTERISEEQRELINEAFWSLPTEEERRYFVFHSCERISIKRRRSRLMLPIRKEKTIKYFFCNEDGQKVEVCMVFYLTTLGYNRKNDSIIRNTFLTPEGNLKPKPSMRGKASPANKIPRDVIKAHIERFLPREEDGTLTKCLPPEMKITAMFAHFKRIHPEHEKISYELYRRVIREEKISYSTASHEIGEPEGFYGHQDQRKICTVLTKVQLRWFPFAEYDPKKASKVSYLKGEG
;
A
#
# COMPACT_ATOMS: atom_id res chain seq x y z
N MET A 1 -38.48 23.44 -19.43
CA MET A 1 -38.67 23.16 -17.99
C MET A 1 -38.35 21.68 -17.79
N LEU A 2 -37.09 21.34 -17.52
CA LEU A 2 -36.65 19.95 -17.34
C LEU A 2 -36.69 19.65 -15.84
N MET A 3 -37.71 18.91 -15.42
CA MET A 3 -37.81 18.39 -14.05
C MET A 3 -36.83 17.24 -13.90
N ILE A 4 -35.84 17.43 -13.03
CA ILE A 4 -34.92 16.37 -12.61
C ILE A 4 -35.66 15.59 -11.52
N TYR A 5 -36.27 14.48 -11.90
CA TYR A 5 -36.80 13.52 -10.93
C TYR A 5 -35.61 12.84 -10.24
N SER A 6 -35.37 13.19 -8.97
CA SER A 6 -34.51 12.42 -8.08
C SER A 6 -35.12 11.03 -7.90
N THR A 7 -34.36 9.99 -8.26
CA THR A 7 -34.79 8.59 -8.12
C THR A 7 -34.82 8.20 -6.63
N PRO A 8 -35.97 7.82 -6.06
CA PRO A 8 -36.11 7.45 -4.64
C PRO A 8 -35.43 6.13 -4.24
N ASP A 9 -34.97 5.32 -5.20
CA ASP A 9 -34.49 3.96 -4.95
C ASP A 9 -33.09 3.89 -4.33
N ALA A 10 -32.22 4.87 -4.58
CA ALA A 10 -30.86 4.86 -4.06
C ALA A 10 -30.79 5.16 -2.55
N ASP A 11 -31.67 6.04 -2.06
CA ASP A 11 -31.73 6.42 -0.65
C ASP A 11 -32.41 5.33 0.19
N ARG A 12 -33.42 4.66 -0.36
CA ARG A 12 -34.06 3.49 0.28
C ARG A 12 -33.12 2.31 0.41
N ALA A 13 -32.34 2.02 -0.64
CA ALA A 13 -31.33 0.97 -0.60
C ALA A 13 -30.22 1.25 0.43
N PHE A 14 -29.87 2.52 0.64
CA PHE A 14 -28.92 2.91 1.68
C PHE A 14 -29.50 2.70 3.09
N VAL A 15 -30.74 3.11 3.33
CA VAL A 15 -31.41 2.91 4.63
C VAL A 15 -31.63 1.42 4.92
N GLU A 16 -32.12 0.62 3.96
CA GLU A 16 -32.30 -0.83 4.12
C GLU A 16 -30.97 -1.54 4.40
N TYR A 17 -29.89 -1.15 3.70
CA TYR A 17 -28.52 -1.65 3.98
C TYR A 17 -28.03 -1.30 5.39
N THR A 18 -28.31 -0.08 5.88
CA THR A 18 -27.93 0.30 7.26
C THR A 18 -28.70 -0.48 8.32
N ILE A 19 -29.99 -0.75 8.11
CA ILE A 19 -30.84 -1.54 9.02
C ILE A 19 -30.38 -3.01 9.06
N GLU A 20 -30.06 -3.62 7.92
CA GLU A 20 -29.53 -4.99 7.88
C GLU A 20 -28.16 -5.12 8.57
N LEU A 21 -27.29 -4.12 8.43
CA LEU A 21 -25.99 -4.08 9.13
C LEU A 21 -26.17 -4.01 10.65
N LEU A 22 -27.12 -3.21 11.14
CA LEU A 22 -27.42 -3.09 12.57
C LEU A 22 -28.01 -4.38 13.16
N HIS A 23 -28.91 -5.05 12.44
CA HIS A 23 -29.48 -6.32 12.89
C HIS A 23 -28.43 -7.45 12.96
N ASN A 24 -27.50 -7.51 12.00
CA ASN A 24 -26.43 -8.52 11.98
C ASN A 24 -25.38 -8.34 13.09
N TYR A 25 -25.16 -7.11 13.58
CA TYR A 25 -24.21 -6.83 14.66
C TYR A 25 -24.61 -7.46 16.01
N SER A 26 -25.91 -7.66 16.25
CA SER A 26 -26.44 -8.14 17.55
C SER A 26 -26.41 -9.66 17.75
N ARG A 27 -26.21 -10.45 16.69
CA ARG A 27 -26.53 -11.91 16.69
C ARG A 27 -25.40 -12.89 17.04
N THR A 28 -24.16 -12.47 17.28
CA THR A 28 -23.06 -13.43 17.50
C THR A 28 -22.28 -13.18 18.79
N LYS A 29 -22.70 -13.84 19.89
CA LYS A 29 -21.87 -13.99 21.11
C LYS A 29 -21.63 -15.44 21.56
N ARG A 30 -22.03 -16.46 20.79
CA ARG A 30 -21.63 -17.86 21.03
C ARG A 30 -20.82 -18.36 19.83
N GLY A 31 -19.60 -18.86 20.08
CA GLY A 31 -18.73 -19.43 19.03
C GLY A 31 -17.85 -18.43 18.26
N GLU A 32 -17.67 -17.20 18.74
CA GLU A 32 -16.89 -16.18 18.04
C GLU A 32 -15.40 -16.57 17.92
N SER A 33 -14.89 -16.59 16.69
CA SER A 33 -13.49 -16.97 16.42
C SER A 33 -12.51 -15.97 17.02
N ALA A 34 -11.26 -16.39 17.26
CA ALA A 34 -10.20 -15.49 17.70
C ALA A 34 -9.96 -14.34 16.69
N ALA A 35 -10.22 -14.57 15.40
CA ALA A 35 -10.11 -13.55 14.36
C ALA A 35 -11.22 -12.49 14.51
N ASP A 36 -12.45 -12.90 14.78
CA ASP A 36 -13.59 -11.97 14.92
C ASP A 36 -13.47 -11.13 16.18
N ARG A 37 -13.00 -11.72 17.29
CA ARG A 37 -12.67 -10.98 18.51
C ARG A 37 -11.62 -9.89 18.27
N LYS A 38 -10.58 -10.19 17.49
CA LYS A 38 -9.55 -9.20 17.09
C LYS A 38 -10.13 -8.10 16.20
N LYS A 39 -11.02 -8.44 15.26
CA LYS A 39 -11.70 -7.45 14.41
C LYS A 39 -12.55 -6.50 15.26
N ARG A 40 -13.35 -7.03 16.19
CA ARG A 40 -14.19 -6.21 17.09
C ARG A 40 -13.34 -5.30 17.98
N ALA A 41 -12.27 -5.82 18.58
CA ALA A 41 -11.35 -5.02 19.39
C ALA A 41 -10.68 -3.90 18.57
N LYS A 42 -10.35 -4.16 17.31
CA LYS A 42 -9.83 -3.13 16.40
C LYS A 42 -10.89 -2.08 16.08
N LEU A 43 -12.12 -2.49 15.79
CA LEU A 43 -13.23 -1.57 15.52
C LEU A 43 -13.49 -0.64 16.71
N GLU A 44 -13.51 -1.20 17.91
CA GLU A 44 -13.67 -0.43 19.15
C GLU A 44 -12.52 0.58 19.33
N LYS A 45 -11.29 0.15 19.11
CA LYS A 45 -10.12 1.04 19.16
C LYS A 45 -10.21 2.16 18.12
N ASP A 46 -10.64 1.85 16.90
CA ASP A 46 -10.83 2.84 15.83
C ASP A 46 -11.88 3.88 16.27
N ARG A 47 -13.02 3.44 16.81
CA ARG A 47 -14.09 4.31 17.33
C ARG A 47 -13.60 5.22 18.45
N MET A 48 -12.91 4.66 19.44
CA MET A 48 -12.36 5.43 20.57
C MET A 48 -11.28 6.44 20.16
N SER A 49 -10.56 6.18 19.06
CA SER A 49 -9.49 7.06 18.59
C SER A 49 -9.96 8.18 17.65
N HIS A 50 -11.19 8.10 17.15
CA HIS A 50 -11.75 9.06 16.19
C HIS A 50 -13.04 9.71 16.71
N THR A 51 -12.95 10.25 17.93
CA THR A 51 -14.00 11.08 18.50
C THR A 51 -14.19 12.36 17.69
N LEU A 52 -15.38 12.95 17.82
CA LEU A 52 -15.72 14.24 17.22
C LEU A 52 -14.65 15.28 17.50
N GLN A 53 -14.25 15.97 16.45
CA GLN A 53 -13.35 17.10 16.52
C GLN A 53 -14.16 18.40 16.50
N GLU A 54 -13.54 19.51 16.90
CA GLU A 54 -14.17 20.83 16.85
C GLU A 54 -14.78 21.12 15.46
N PRO A 55 -15.99 21.70 15.41
CA PRO A 55 -16.63 22.06 14.14
C PRO A 55 -15.86 23.16 13.41
N CYS A 56 -16.30 23.48 12.20
CA CYS A 56 -15.76 24.62 11.47
C CYS A 56 -16.15 25.95 12.13
N ASN A 57 -15.18 26.84 12.34
CA ASN A 57 -15.42 28.18 12.86
C ASN A 57 -15.66 29.18 11.71
N ASN A 58 -16.57 30.14 11.93
CA ASN A 58 -16.92 31.21 10.99
C ASN A 58 -17.19 30.73 9.54
N CYS A 59 -18.02 29.70 9.41
CA CYS A 59 -18.27 29.04 8.14
C CYS A 59 -19.38 29.71 7.33
N ARG A 60 -19.08 30.10 6.09
CA ARG A 60 -20.07 30.68 5.15
C ARG A 60 -21.29 29.79 4.88
N LYS A 61 -21.13 28.47 5.04
CA LYS A 61 -22.20 27.48 4.85
C LYS A 61 -23.04 27.24 6.10
N ARG A 62 -22.68 27.90 7.23
CA ARG A 62 -23.36 27.80 8.52
C ARG A 62 -23.62 26.35 8.95
N CYS A 63 -22.59 25.50 8.81
CA CYS A 63 -22.74 24.05 9.00
C CYS A 63 -23.25 23.67 10.39
N THR A 64 -22.81 24.38 11.43
CA THR A 64 -23.24 24.18 12.82
C THR A 64 -24.69 24.57 13.10
N GLU A 65 -25.28 25.46 12.28
CA GLU A 65 -26.70 25.81 12.38
C GLU A 65 -27.58 24.79 11.66
N ARG A 66 -27.03 24.11 10.65
CA ARG A 66 -27.78 23.18 9.80
C ARG A 66 -27.74 21.75 10.30
N ILE A 67 -26.67 21.39 11.01
CA ILE A 67 -26.44 20.06 11.57
C ILE A 67 -26.07 20.25 13.04
N SER A 68 -26.92 19.74 13.93
CA SER A 68 -26.75 19.82 15.38
C SER A 68 -25.57 18.96 15.84
N GLU A 69 -25.05 19.22 17.04
CA GLU A 69 -23.95 18.43 17.61
C GLU A 69 -24.37 16.96 17.79
N GLU A 70 -25.60 16.71 18.24
CA GLU A 70 -26.20 15.38 18.36
C GLU A 70 -26.24 14.64 17.02
N GLN A 71 -26.61 15.31 15.93
CA GLN A 71 -26.55 14.71 14.59
C GLN A 71 -25.10 14.36 14.20
N ARG A 72 -24.11 15.18 14.59
CA ARG A 72 -22.70 14.88 14.31
C ARG A 72 -22.24 13.64 15.06
N GLU A 73 -22.69 13.44 16.30
CA GLU A 73 -22.45 12.23 17.09
C GLU A 73 -23.00 11.00 16.40
N LEU A 74 -24.27 11.05 15.97
CA LEU A 74 -24.92 9.95 15.25
C LEU A 74 -24.20 9.61 13.93
N ILE A 75 -23.80 10.64 13.17
CA ILE A 75 -23.05 10.45 11.91
C ILE A 75 -21.68 9.81 12.20
N ASN A 76 -20.97 10.28 13.24
CA ASN A 76 -19.68 9.75 13.63
C ASN A 76 -19.80 8.28 14.05
N GLU A 77 -20.76 7.97 14.92
CA GLU A 77 -21.01 6.62 15.41
C GLU A 77 -21.38 5.69 14.25
N ALA A 78 -22.30 6.10 13.38
CA ALA A 78 -22.68 5.34 12.19
C ALA A 78 -21.48 5.06 11.28
N PHE A 79 -20.63 6.06 11.03
CA PHE A 79 -19.44 5.91 10.21
C PHE A 79 -18.42 4.94 10.82
N TRP A 80 -18.18 5.02 12.13
CA TRP A 80 -17.22 4.15 12.82
C TRP A 80 -17.77 2.78 13.19
N SER A 81 -19.10 2.58 13.13
CA SER A 81 -19.73 1.27 13.20
C SER A 81 -19.39 0.39 11.99
N LEU A 82 -19.02 1.00 10.85
CA LEU A 82 -18.64 0.29 9.63
C LEU A 82 -17.35 -0.51 9.87
N PRO A 83 -17.37 -1.84 9.73
CA PRO A 83 -16.25 -2.68 10.17
C PRO A 83 -15.02 -2.57 9.27
N THR A 84 -15.20 -2.33 7.97
CA THR A 84 -14.10 -2.32 6.99
C THR A 84 -13.78 -0.93 6.46
N GLU A 85 -12.52 -0.72 6.07
CA GLU A 85 -12.11 0.51 5.37
C GLU A 85 -12.85 0.68 4.02
N GLU A 86 -13.24 -0.42 3.37
CA GLU A 86 -13.96 -0.39 2.09
C GLU A 86 -15.38 0.16 2.26
N GLU A 87 -16.10 -0.23 3.30
CA GLU A 87 -17.42 0.33 3.63
C GLU A 87 -17.34 1.81 4.03
N ARG A 88 -16.32 2.20 4.79
CA ARG A 88 -16.08 3.62 5.13
C ARG A 88 -15.81 4.45 3.88
N ARG A 89 -15.02 3.94 2.94
CA ARG A 89 -14.82 4.59 1.63
C ARG A 89 -16.10 4.63 0.82
N TYR A 90 -16.95 3.59 0.90
CA TYR A 90 -18.25 3.57 0.25
C TYR A 90 -19.16 4.67 0.80
N PHE A 91 -19.20 4.86 2.11
CA PHE A 91 -19.90 5.99 2.75
C PHE A 91 -19.40 7.33 2.22
N VAL A 92 -18.08 7.54 2.18
CA VAL A 92 -17.48 8.78 1.65
C VAL A 92 -17.82 9.00 0.17
N PHE A 93 -17.84 7.93 -0.62
CA PHE A 93 -18.17 7.99 -2.04
C PHE A 93 -19.59 8.49 -2.31
N HIS A 94 -20.56 8.09 -1.49
CA HIS A 94 -21.98 8.46 -1.66
C HIS A 94 -22.37 9.77 -0.95
N SER A 95 -21.64 10.15 0.10
CA SER A 95 -21.83 11.42 0.81
C SER A 95 -21.07 12.59 0.17
N CYS A 96 -20.32 12.36 -0.91
CA CYS A 96 -19.58 13.37 -1.64
C CYS A 96 -19.90 13.35 -3.14
N GLU A 97 -19.73 14.49 -3.82
CA GLU A 97 -20.02 14.60 -5.26
C GLU A 97 -18.87 15.31 -5.99
N ARG A 98 -18.42 14.75 -7.12
CA ARG A 98 -17.45 15.41 -8.00
C ARG A 98 -18.17 16.34 -8.98
N ILE A 99 -17.76 17.59 -9.03
CA ILE A 99 -18.37 18.62 -9.87
C ILE A 99 -17.30 19.29 -10.73
N SER A 100 -17.63 19.51 -12.00
CA SER A 100 -16.78 20.26 -12.92
C SER A 100 -16.76 21.75 -12.57
N ILE A 101 -15.57 22.36 -12.62
CA ILE A 101 -15.43 23.78 -12.32
C ILE A 101 -15.93 24.61 -13.50
N LYS A 102 -17.15 25.14 -13.40
CA LYS A 102 -17.86 25.90 -14.46
C LYS A 102 -17.28 27.27 -14.79
N ARG A 103 -16.67 27.97 -13.81
CA ARG A 103 -16.09 29.31 -13.99
C ARG A 103 -14.68 29.35 -13.41
N ARG A 104 -13.74 29.91 -14.17
CA ARG A 104 -12.35 30.06 -13.76
C ARG A 104 -11.94 31.53 -13.86
N ARG A 105 -11.32 32.05 -12.80
CA ARG A 105 -10.62 33.33 -12.85
C ARG A 105 -9.16 33.04 -13.19
N SER A 106 -8.88 32.72 -14.45
CA SER A 106 -7.50 32.65 -14.93
C SER A 106 -7.17 33.96 -15.62
N ARG A 107 -6.12 34.68 -15.17
CA ARG A 107 -5.60 35.88 -15.84
C ARG A 107 -4.54 35.55 -16.90
N LEU A 108 -4.06 34.31 -16.98
CA LEU A 108 -2.94 33.92 -17.83
C LEU A 108 -3.16 32.52 -18.44
N MET A 109 -2.60 32.28 -19.63
CA MET A 109 -2.58 31.00 -20.37
C MET A 109 -1.71 29.93 -19.65
N LEU A 110 -1.99 29.67 -18.37
CA LEU A 110 -1.28 28.64 -17.59
C LEU A 110 -2.03 27.31 -17.64
N PRO A 111 -1.30 26.17 -17.56
CA PRO A 111 -1.91 24.86 -17.51
C PRO A 111 -2.88 24.73 -16.32
N ILE A 112 -3.99 24.05 -16.57
CA ILE A 112 -5.12 23.91 -15.65
C ILE A 112 -4.67 23.10 -14.42
N ARG A 113 -4.65 23.74 -13.24
CA ARG A 113 -4.24 23.06 -11.99
C ARG A 113 -5.28 22.08 -11.44
N LYS A 114 -6.58 22.36 -11.61
CA LYS A 114 -7.71 21.51 -11.15
C LYS A 114 -8.90 21.66 -12.09
N GLU A 115 -9.41 20.55 -12.59
CA GLU A 115 -10.61 20.53 -13.45
C GLU A 115 -11.90 20.33 -12.67
N LYS A 116 -11.82 19.63 -11.54
CA LYS A 116 -12.95 19.17 -10.76
C LYS A 116 -12.77 19.54 -9.29
N THR A 117 -13.89 19.75 -8.61
CA THR A 117 -13.97 20.00 -7.17
C THR A 117 -14.90 18.97 -6.53
N ILE A 118 -14.74 18.73 -5.24
CA ILE A 118 -15.61 17.83 -4.48
C ILE A 118 -16.54 18.67 -3.60
N LYS A 119 -17.82 18.32 -3.59
CA LYS A 119 -18.81 18.79 -2.62
C LYS A 119 -19.05 17.71 -1.57
N TYR A 120 -19.36 18.16 -0.36
CA TYR A 120 -19.52 17.32 0.82
C TYR A 120 -20.94 17.48 1.34
N PHE A 121 -21.56 16.37 1.71
CA PHE A 121 -22.94 16.36 2.15
C PHE A 121 -23.13 15.44 3.36
N PHE A 122 -24.08 15.81 4.20
CA PHE A 122 -24.68 14.95 5.21
C PHE A 122 -26.20 15.05 5.11
N CYS A 123 -26.90 14.11 5.72
CA CYS A 123 -28.35 14.20 5.87
C CYS A 123 -28.68 14.85 7.22
N ASN A 124 -29.64 15.77 7.21
CA ASN A 124 -30.23 16.32 8.43
C ASN A 124 -31.21 15.32 9.06
N GLU A 125 -31.75 15.64 10.25
CA GLU A 125 -32.85 14.91 10.92
C GLU A 125 -34.02 14.59 9.97
N ASP A 126 -34.38 15.52 9.09
CA ASP A 126 -35.46 15.33 8.10
C ASP A 126 -35.07 14.44 6.90
N GLY A 127 -33.87 13.84 6.92
CA GLY A 127 -33.32 13.07 5.80
C GLY A 127 -32.86 13.91 4.61
N GLN A 128 -32.92 15.25 4.71
CA GLN A 128 -32.54 16.14 3.62
C GLN A 128 -31.03 16.25 3.46
N LYS A 129 -30.55 16.14 2.22
CA LYS A 129 -29.12 16.25 1.88
C LYS A 129 -28.64 17.70 1.96
N VAL A 130 -27.77 17.98 2.92
CA VAL A 130 -27.24 19.31 3.23
C VAL A 130 -25.78 19.43 2.82
N GLU A 131 -25.47 20.44 1.99
CA GLU A 131 -24.08 20.75 1.61
C GLU A 131 -23.31 21.38 2.78
N VAL A 132 -22.21 20.73 3.19
CA VAL A 132 -21.31 21.18 4.25
C VAL A 132 -19.95 21.61 3.71
N CYS A 133 -19.12 22.22 4.55
CA CYS A 133 -17.73 22.50 4.20
C CYS A 133 -16.84 21.28 4.47
N MET A 134 -15.68 21.21 3.81
CA MET A 134 -14.72 20.10 3.97
C MET A 134 -14.28 19.93 5.42
N VAL A 135 -14.04 21.05 6.13
CA VAL A 135 -13.58 21.02 7.53
C VAL A 135 -14.62 20.35 8.41
N PHE A 136 -15.87 20.79 8.34
CA PHE A 136 -16.98 20.21 9.10
C PHE A 136 -17.17 18.74 8.77
N TYR A 137 -17.10 18.37 7.49
CA TYR A 137 -17.19 16.98 7.07
C TYR A 137 -16.11 16.10 7.73
N LEU A 138 -14.85 16.53 7.67
CA LEU A 138 -13.73 15.79 8.26
C LEU A 138 -13.82 15.71 9.78
N THR A 139 -14.14 16.83 10.45
CA THR A 139 -14.18 16.87 11.91
C THR A 139 -15.37 16.11 12.49
N THR A 140 -16.50 16.06 11.78
CA THR A 140 -17.64 15.18 12.11
C THR A 140 -17.24 13.70 12.02
N LEU A 141 -16.47 13.30 11.01
CA LEU A 141 -15.96 11.91 10.90
C LEU A 141 -14.79 11.59 11.85
N GLY A 142 -14.37 12.53 12.71
CA GLY A 142 -13.26 12.33 13.64
C GLY A 142 -11.86 12.44 13.01
N TYR A 143 -11.76 12.93 11.77
CA TYR A 143 -10.49 13.20 11.11
C TYR A 143 -9.96 14.60 11.44
N ASN A 144 -8.64 14.77 11.31
CA ASN A 144 -8.03 16.08 11.39
C ASN A 144 -8.56 16.98 10.26
N ARG A 145 -8.89 18.24 10.58
CA ARG A 145 -9.39 19.27 9.66
C ARG A 145 -8.55 19.47 8.37
N LYS A 146 -7.28 19.09 8.38
CA LYS A 146 -6.36 19.17 7.22
C LYS A 146 -6.13 17.83 6.51
N ASN A 147 -6.56 16.71 7.08
CA ASN A 147 -6.31 15.37 6.55
C ASN A 147 -7.52 14.85 5.77
N ASP A 148 -7.55 15.14 4.48
CA ASP A 148 -8.51 14.67 3.48
C ASP A 148 -8.05 13.40 2.75
N SER A 149 -7.09 12.63 3.31
CA SER A 149 -6.55 11.43 2.66
C SER A 149 -7.62 10.39 2.32
N ILE A 150 -8.62 10.19 3.19
CA ILE A 150 -9.74 9.29 2.92
C ILE A 150 -10.55 9.73 1.69
N ILE A 151 -10.81 11.04 1.57
CA ILE A 151 -11.55 11.61 0.43
C ILE A 151 -10.73 11.41 -0.85
N ARG A 152 -9.44 11.78 -0.84
CA ARG A 152 -8.56 11.63 -2.01
C ARG A 152 -8.48 10.17 -2.46
N ASN A 153 -8.26 9.24 -1.53
CA ASN A 153 -8.14 7.83 -1.84
C ASN A 153 -9.44 7.24 -2.39
N THR A 154 -10.58 7.62 -1.82
CA THR A 154 -11.92 7.22 -2.31
C THR A 154 -12.13 7.71 -3.75
N PHE A 155 -11.72 8.95 -4.02
CA PHE A 155 -11.79 9.58 -5.31
C PHE A 155 -10.54 9.40 -6.19
N LEU A 156 -9.74 8.34 -6.00
CA LEU A 156 -8.86 7.82 -7.07
C LEU A 156 -9.63 6.98 -8.09
N THR A 157 -10.86 6.59 -7.75
CA THR A 157 -11.73 5.79 -8.63
C THR A 157 -12.15 6.60 -9.87
N PRO A 158 -12.05 6.06 -11.10
CA PRO A 158 -12.55 6.74 -12.29
C PRO A 158 -14.04 7.05 -12.21
N GLU A 159 -14.50 8.08 -12.93
CA GLU A 159 -15.93 8.40 -13.04
C GLU A 159 -16.70 7.28 -13.75
N GLY A 160 -18.00 7.16 -13.45
CA GLY A 160 -18.86 6.10 -13.96
C GLY A 160 -18.85 4.81 -13.13
N ASN A 161 -17.92 4.66 -12.19
CA ASN A 161 -17.97 3.54 -11.24
C ASN A 161 -19.01 3.79 -10.15
N LEU A 162 -19.80 2.77 -9.82
CA LEU A 162 -20.80 2.81 -8.75
C LEU A 162 -20.21 2.59 -7.35
N LYS A 163 -18.97 2.10 -7.27
CA LYS A 163 -18.29 1.76 -6.01
C LYS A 163 -16.85 2.27 -6.04
N PRO A 164 -16.27 2.64 -4.89
CA PRO A 164 -14.86 2.99 -4.82
C PRO A 164 -13.99 1.77 -5.15
N LYS A 165 -12.83 2.03 -5.74
CA LYS A 165 -11.85 0.96 -6.05
C LYS A 165 -11.45 0.25 -4.76
N PRO A 166 -11.50 -1.09 -4.70
CA PRO A 166 -11.14 -1.84 -3.51
C PRO A 166 -9.66 -1.67 -3.18
N SER A 167 -9.32 -1.87 -1.90
CA SER A 167 -7.92 -1.79 -1.48
C SER A 167 -7.14 -2.96 -2.07
N MET A 168 -6.00 -2.67 -2.71
CA MET A 168 -5.09 -3.69 -3.25
C MET A 168 -3.96 -4.06 -2.28
N ARG A 169 -3.94 -3.45 -1.09
CA ARG A 169 -2.91 -3.72 -0.07
C ARG A 169 -2.96 -5.20 0.34
N GLY A 170 -1.81 -5.85 0.33
CA GLY A 170 -1.68 -7.25 0.75
C GLY A 170 -2.26 -8.28 -0.23
N LYS A 171 -2.84 -7.85 -1.36
CA LYS A 171 -3.39 -8.75 -2.39
C LYS A 171 -2.35 -9.14 -3.45
N ALA A 172 -1.27 -8.36 -3.60
CA ALA A 172 -0.17 -8.72 -4.49
C ALA A 172 0.68 -9.84 -3.89
N SER A 173 1.05 -10.83 -4.70
CA SER A 173 2.05 -11.82 -4.32
C SER A 173 3.40 -11.13 -4.11
N PRO A 174 4.13 -11.45 -3.03
CA PRO A 174 5.50 -10.96 -2.86
C PRO A 174 6.37 -11.39 -4.05
N ALA A 175 7.22 -10.49 -4.57
CA ALA A 175 8.11 -10.80 -5.68
C ALA A 175 9.11 -11.94 -5.38
N ASN A 176 9.33 -12.24 -4.10
CA ASN A 176 10.25 -13.28 -3.62
C ASN A 176 9.51 -14.58 -3.31
N LYS A 177 8.21 -14.66 -3.62
CA LYS A 177 7.40 -15.87 -3.38
C LYS A 177 7.71 -16.88 -4.48
N ILE A 178 8.55 -17.86 -4.15
CA ILE A 178 8.86 -19.00 -5.01
C ILE A 178 8.27 -20.27 -4.40
N PRO A 179 7.71 -21.19 -5.23
CA PRO A 179 7.32 -22.51 -4.76
C PRO A 179 8.53 -23.26 -4.18
N ARG A 180 8.37 -23.82 -2.98
CA ARG A 180 9.47 -24.51 -2.28
C ARG A 180 10.02 -25.68 -3.09
N ASP A 181 9.18 -26.29 -3.93
CA ASP A 181 9.51 -27.46 -4.74
C ASP A 181 10.64 -27.17 -5.74
N VAL A 182 10.73 -25.95 -6.28
CA VAL A 182 11.84 -25.56 -7.17
C VAL A 182 13.17 -25.53 -6.42
N ILE A 183 13.16 -25.07 -5.17
CA ILE A 183 14.36 -25.06 -4.31
C ILE A 183 14.75 -26.50 -3.96
N LYS A 184 13.78 -27.36 -3.62
CA LYS A 184 14.02 -28.77 -3.31
C LYS A 184 14.63 -29.53 -4.50
N ALA A 185 14.03 -29.40 -5.68
CA ALA A 185 14.52 -30.02 -6.90
C ALA A 185 15.94 -29.57 -7.27
N HIS A 186 16.33 -28.35 -6.92
CA HIS A 186 17.71 -27.89 -7.09
C HIS A 186 18.67 -28.53 -6.08
N ILE A 187 18.27 -28.62 -4.80
CA ILE A 187 19.07 -29.23 -3.75
C ILE A 187 19.32 -30.71 -4.04
N GLU A 188 18.31 -31.45 -4.51
CA GLU A 188 18.40 -32.87 -4.86
C GLU A 188 19.46 -33.17 -5.93
N ARG A 189 19.84 -32.20 -6.77
CA ARG A 189 20.91 -32.36 -7.78
C ARG A 189 22.30 -32.49 -7.16
N PHE A 190 22.49 -32.06 -5.92
CA PHE A 190 23.76 -32.12 -5.20
C PHE A 190 23.85 -33.31 -4.24
N LEU A 191 22.76 -34.06 -4.08
CA LEU A 191 22.72 -35.22 -3.21
C LEU A 191 23.19 -36.46 -3.98
N PRO A 192 24.07 -37.29 -3.40
CA PRO A 192 24.45 -38.55 -4.00
C PRO A 192 23.26 -39.51 -4.04
N ARG A 193 23.26 -40.40 -5.05
CA ARG A 193 22.28 -41.46 -5.21
C ARG A 193 22.92 -42.79 -4.82
N GLU A 194 22.20 -43.57 -4.05
CA GLU A 194 22.53 -44.97 -3.77
C GLU A 194 22.18 -45.86 -4.99
N GLU A 195 22.68 -47.09 -4.99
CA GLU A 195 22.48 -48.08 -6.07
C GLU A 195 20.98 -48.37 -6.30
N ASP A 196 20.18 -48.31 -5.24
CA ASP A 196 18.71 -48.45 -5.28
C ASP A 196 17.99 -47.20 -5.81
N GLY A 197 18.71 -46.14 -6.19
CA GLY A 197 18.18 -44.86 -6.66
C GLY A 197 17.71 -43.91 -5.55
N THR A 198 17.81 -44.33 -4.28
CA THR A 198 17.48 -43.53 -3.10
C THR A 198 18.47 -42.36 -2.95
N LEU A 199 17.96 -41.16 -2.68
CA LEU A 199 18.78 -39.98 -2.43
C LEU A 199 19.28 -39.99 -0.98
N THR A 200 20.60 -40.08 -0.80
CA THR A 200 21.20 -39.93 0.52
C THR A 200 21.14 -38.46 0.93
N LYS A 201 20.58 -38.17 2.11
CA LYS A 201 20.42 -36.79 2.62
C LYS A 201 21.72 -36.21 3.20
N CYS A 202 22.85 -36.47 2.53
CA CYS A 202 24.18 -36.06 2.96
C CYS A 202 24.85 -35.24 1.86
N LEU A 203 25.34 -34.06 2.21
CA LEU A 203 26.18 -33.22 1.35
C LEU A 203 27.67 -33.57 1.54
N PRO A 204 28.48 -33.51 0.49
CA PRO A 204 29.94 -33.60 0.60
C PRO A 204 30.51 -32.52 1.52
N PRO A 205 31.61 -32.78 2.26
CA PRO A 205 32.16 -31.86 3.26
C PRO A 205 32.68 -30.55 2.63
N GLU A 206 33.06 -30.59 1.35
CA GLU A 206 33.55 -29.42 0.62
C GLU A 206 32.42 -28.52 0.07
N MET A 207 31.19 -29.04 -0.01
CA MET A 207 30.07 -28.37 -0.66
C MET A 207 29.44 -27.31 0.24
N LYS A 208 29.76 -26.04 0.03
CA LYS A 208 29.18 -24.95 0.82
C LYS A 208 27.77 -24.58 0.33
N ILE A 209 26.82 -24.41 1.26
CA ILE A 209 25.47 -23.91 0.96
C ILE A 209 25.49 -22.58 0.19
N THR A 210 26.49 -21.73 0.42
CA THR A 210 26.71 -20.48 -0.31
C THR A 210 27.01 -20.71 -1.79
N ALA A 211 27.82 -21.72 -2.12
CA ALA A 211 28.12 -22.13 -3.49
C ALA A 211 26.87 -22.71 -4.18
N MET A 212 26.11 -23.58 -3.48
CA MET A 212 24.84 -24.10 -4.00
C MET A 212 23.86 -22.97 -4.31
N PHE A 213 23.75 -21.97 -3.42
CA PHE A 213 22.87 -20.83 -3.64
C PHE A 213 23.31 -19.92 -4.80
N ALA A 214 24.62 -19.70 -4.96
CA ALA A 214 25.15 -18.98 -6.13
C ALA A 214 24.83 -19.72 -7.43
N HIS A 215 24.96 -21.06 -7.42
CA HIS A 215 24.58 -21.90 -8.54
C HIS A 215 23.08 -21.84 -8.84
N PHE A 216 22.24 -21.85 -7.81
CA PHE A 216 20.80 -21.71 -7.92
C PHE A 216 20.40 -20.39 -8.61
N LYS A 217 21.00 -19.26 -8.21
CA LYS A 217 20.77 -17.96 -8.86
C LYS A 217 21.16 -17.93 -10.34
N ARG A 218 22.18 -18.70 -10.73
CA ARG A 218 22.64 -18.78 -12.12
C ARG A 218 21.67 -19.58 -13.00
N ILE A 219 21.10 -20.66 -12.49
CA ILE A 219 20.17 -21.53 -13.23
C ILE A 219 18.75 -20.97 -13.24
N HIS A 220 18.35 -20.26 -12.18
CA HIS A 220 17.01 -19.69 -12.02
C HIS A 220 17.04 -18.16 -11.99
N PRO A 221 17.40 -17.48 -13.10
CA PRO A 221 17.40 -16.02 -13.17
C PRO A 221 16.00 -15.42 -12.98
N GLU A 222 14.93 -16.15 -13.29
CA GLU A 222 13.54 -15.78 -13.02
C GLU A 222 13.24 -15.61 -11.52
N HIS A 223 14.12 -16.11 -10.66
CA HIS A 223 14.00 -16.06 -9.21
C HIS A 223 15.16 -15.29 -8.54
N GLU A 224 15.67 -14.26 -9.21
CA GLU A 224 16.78 -13.40 -8.75
C GLU A 224 16.61 -12.88 -7.31
N LYS A 225 15.37 -12.52 -6.93
CA LYS A 225 15.06 -11.89 -5.64
C LYS A 225 14.94 -12.88 -4.46
N ILE A 226 15.24 -14.16 -4.66
CA ILE A 226 15.27 -15.12 -3.55
C ILE A 226 16.33 -14.71 -2.53
N SER A 227 15.93 -14.79 -1.25
CA SER A 227 16.84 -14.62 -0.13
C SER A 227 17.60 -15.91 0.15
N TYR A 228 18.90 -15.78 0.45
CA TYR A 228 19.72 -16.88 0.95
C TYR A 228 19.10 -17.59 2.15
N GLU A 229 18.43 -16.87 3.04
CA GLU A 229 17.82 -17.44 4.24
C GLU A 229 16.64 -18.37 3.93
N LEU A 230 15.87 -18.08 2.87
CA LEU A 230 14.81 -18.98 2.41
C LEU A 230 15.41 -20.29 1.91
N TYR A 231 16.44 -20.21 1.08
CA TYR A 231 17.16 -21.37 0.55
C TYR A 231 17.75 -22.23 1.69
N ARG A 232 18.43 -21.59 2.65
CA ARG A 232 18.99 -22.26 3.84
C ARG A 232 17.92 -22.87 4.74
N ARG A 233 16.72 -22.29 4.79
CA ARG A 233 15.60 -22.83 5.56
C ARG A 233 15.07 -24.13 4.94
N VAL A 234 14.94 -24.18 3.62
CA VAL A 234 14.51 -25.40 2.92
C VAL A 234 15.49 -26.55 3.17
N ILE A 235 16.81 -26.30 3.12
CA ILE A 235 17.84 -27.31 3.45
C ILE A 235 17.68 -27.85 4.88
N ARG A 236 17.40 -26.95 5.84
CA ARG A 236 17.15 -27.35 7.24
C ARG A 236 15.88 -28.18 7.40
N GLU A 237 14.82 -27.84 6.69
CA GLU A 237 13.55 -28.58 6.69
C GLU A 237 13.70 -29.98 6.08
N GLU A 238 14.53 -30.13 5.04
CA GLU A 238 14.83 -31.42 4.41
C GLU A 238 15.75 -32.33 5.26
N LYS A 239 16.31 -31.79 6.34
CA LYS A 239 17.22 -32.47 7.28
C LYS A 239 18.48 -33.03 6.62
N ILE A 240 19.09 -32.24 5.74
CA ILE A 240 20.32 -32.61 5.04
C ILE A 240 21.54 -32.33 5.94
N SER A 241 22.36 -33.34 6.19
CA SER A 241 23.60 -33.25 6.97
C SER A 241 24.83 -33.23 6.05
N TYR A 242 26.02 -32.99 6.61
CA TYR A 242 27.28 -33.18 5.90
C TYR A 242 27.83 -34.58 6.20
N SER A 243 28.45 -35.24 5.21
CA SER A 243 29.16 -36.49 5.42
C SER A 243 30.45 -36.23 6.19
N THR A 244 30.72 -37.02 7.23
CA THR A 244 31.90 -36.93 8.09
C THR A 244 33.15 -37.62 7.53
N ALA A 245 33.08 -38.18 6.32
CA ALA A 245 34.17 -38.94 5.73
C ALA A 245 35.25 -38.01 5.17
N SER A 246 36.39 -37.94 5.85
CA SER A 246 37.69 -37.63 5.24
C SER A 246 38.02 -38.79 4.28
N HIS A 247 37.63 -38.67 3.01
CA HIS A 247 37.98 -39.65 2.00
C HIS A 247 39.09 -39.07 1.12
N GLU A 248 40.20 -39.79 1.03
CA GLU A 248 41.34 -39.50 0.16
C GLU A 248 40.83 -39.31 -1.26
N ILE A 249 41.11 -38.14 -1.83
CA ILE A 249 40.68 -37.77 -3.17
C ILE A 249 41.51 -38.61 -4.15
N GLY A 250 40.91 -39.67 -4.68
CA GLY A 250 41.20 -40.09 -6.05
C GLY A 250 40.78 -38.93 -6.97
N GLU A 251 41.73 -38.44 -7.76
CA GLU A 251 41.56 -37.26 -8.60
C GLU A 251 40.26 -37.30 -9.42
N PRO A 252 39.35 -36.32 -9.27
CA PRO A 252 38.36 -36.09 -10.30
C PRO A 252 39.05 -35.42 -11.49
N GLU A 253 39.17 -36.15 -12.60
CA GLU A 253 39.49 -35.58 -13.89
C GLU A 253 38.58 -34.38 -14.17
N GLY A 254 39.20 -33.21 -14.28
CA GLY A 254 38.68 -32.08 -15.04
C GLY A 254 37.53 -31.30 -14.41
N PHE A 255 37.79 -30.51 -13.36
CA PHE A 255 37.20 -29.17 -13.26
C PHE A 255 37.99 -28.21 -12.37
N TYR A 256 39.29 -28.06 -12.63
CA TYR A 256 40.05 -26.88 -12.16
C TYR A 256 40.03 -25.80 -13.24
N GLY A 257 38.99 -24.96 -13.20
CA GLY A 257 38.99 -23.65 -13.83
C GLY A 257 39.42 -22.59 -12.82
N HIS A 258 40.68 -22.63 -12.41
CA HIS A 258 41.32 -21.49 -11.75
C HIS A 258 41.40 -20.36 -12.78
N GLN A 259 40.52 -19.35 -12.69
CA GLN A 259 40.79 -18.06 -13.29
C GLN A 259 41.40 -17.15 -12.24
N ASP A 260 42.69 -16.96 -12.45
CA ASP A 260 43.59 -16.09 -11.73
C ASP A 260 43.15 -14.63 -11.73
N GLN A 261 43.42 -14.02 -10.58
CA GLN A 261 43.98 -12.67 -10.42
C GLN A 261 43.18 -11.46 -10.91
N ARG A 262 42.61 -10.78 -9.90
CA ARG A 262 42.70 -9.32 -9.66
C ARG A 262 42.96 -8.46 -10.92
N LYS A 263 41.91 -7.78 -11.39
CA LYS A 263 41.86 -6.33 -11.68
C LYS A 263 40.59 -6.00 -12.46
N ILE A 264 39.54 -5.63 -11.74
CA ILE A 264 38.58 -4.62 -12.23
C ILE A 264 38.49 -3.55 -11.15
N CYS A 265 38.81 -2.34 -11.58
CA CYS A 265 38.89 -1.09 -10.84
C CYS A 265 37.74 -0.88 -9.84
N THR A 266 38.10 -0.82 -8.56
CA THR A 266 37.47 0.11 -7.62
C THR A 266 38.01 1.51 -7.90
N VAL A 267 37.25 2.32 -8.63
CA VAL A 267 37.25 3.78 -8.43
C VAL A 267 35.85 4.16 -7.97
N LEU A 268 35.54 3.89 -6.70
CA LEU A 268 34.42 4.51 -6.02
C LEU A 268 34.84 4.83 -4.58
N THR A 269 35.29 6.07 -4.41
CA THR A 269 34.70 7.02 -3.45
C THR A 269 34.21 6.44 -2.12
N LYS A 270 34.94 6.71 -1.04
CA LYS A 270 34.55 7.68 0.02
C LYS A 270 35.43 7.46 1.25
N VAL A 271 36.50 8.26 1.32
CA VAL A 271 37.13 8.60 2.59
C VAL A 271 36.16 9.45 3.39
N GLN A 272 36.10 9.09 4.66
CA GLN A 272 35.32 9.67 5.74
C GLN A 272 35.52 11.19 5.85
N LEU A 273 34.40 11.90 5.96
CA LEU A 273 34.30 13.32 6.22
C LEU A 273 35.00 13.67 7.55
N ARG A 274 36.00 14.55 7.46
CA ARG A 274 36.49 15.36 8.59
C ARG A 274 36.09 16.81 8.32
N TRP A 275 35.58 17.44 9.35
CA TRP A 275 34.94 18.75 9.41
C TRP A 275 35.85 19.97 9.10
N PHE A 276 35.16 21.10 8.83
CA PHE A 276 35.55 22.54 8.89
C PHE A 276 36.09 23.20 7.58
N PRO A 277 35.90 24.53 7.36
CA PRO A 277 34.62 25.23 7.11
C PRO A 277 34.68 26.27 5.94
N PHE A 278 33.52 26.84 5.60
CA PHE A 278 33.26 28.22 5.12
C PHE A 278 34.23 28.91 4.12
N ALA A 279 33.72 29.20 2.91
CA ALA A 279 34.04 30.44 2.19
C ALA A 279 32.92 30.80 1.20
N GLU A 280 32.59 32.08 1.16
CA GLU A 280 31.41 32.72 0.56
C GLU A 280 31.40 32.75 -0.97
N TYR A 281 30.19 32.80 -1.55
CA TYR A 281 29.93 32.92 -2.99
C TYR A 281 29.61 34.39 -3.36
N ASP A 282 30.39 34.97 -4.28
CA ASP A 282 30.23 36.33 -4.81
C ASP A 282 29.55 36.32 -6.21
N PRO A 283 28.37 36.94 -6.39
CA PRO A 283 27.53 36.77 -7.58
C PRO A 283 27.82 37.74 -8.75
N LYS A 284 29.07 38.12 -9.05
CA LYS A 284 29.39 39.15 -10.08
C LYS A 284 30.02 38.69 -11.40
N LYS A 285 30.06 37.41 -11.74
CA LYS A 285 30.60 36.96 -13.05
C LYS A 285 29.76 35.91 -13.74
N ALA A 286 28.78 36.35 -14.52
CA ALA A 286 28.32 35.65 -15.73
C ALA A 286 27.51 36.60 -16.61
N SER A 287 28.19 37.35 -17.48
CA SER A 287 27.56 38.11 -18.56
C SER A 287 28.05 37.58 -19.92
N LYS A 288 27.08 37.50 -20.85
CA LYS A 288 27.17 37.38 -22.31
C LYS A 288 27.66 36.04 -22.90
N VAL A 289 26.73 35.31 -23.51
CA VAL A 289 26.94 34.71 -24.84
C VAL A 289 25.70 34.96 -25.70
N SER A 290 25.95 35.47 -26.89
CA SER A 290 25.06 36.04 -27.88
C SER A 290 24.47 35.04 -28.87
N TYR A 291 23.34 35.44 -29.45
CA TYR A 291 22.59 34.85 -30.56
C TYR A 291 23.43 34.62 -31.83
N LEU A 292 23.13 33.53 -32.56
CA LEU A 292 23.26 33.48 -34.02
C LEU A 292 21.99 32.89 -34.66
N LYS A 293 21.49 33.65 -35.63
CA LYS A 293 20.39 33.41 -36.57
C LYS A 293 20.93 32.58 -37.75
N GLY A 294 20.12 31.70 -38.32
CA GLY A 294 20.41 31.04 -39.59
C GLY A 294 19.12 30.86 -40.38
N GLU A 295 19.02 31.58 -41.50
CA GLU A 295 18.01 31.44 -42.55
C GLU A 295 18.41 30.31 -43.50
N GLY A 296 17.40 29.68 -44.11
CA GLY A 296 17.50 28.63 -45.13
C GLY A 296 16.12 28.06 -45.44
#